data_AF-A0A917N9L1-F1
#
_entry.id   AF-A0A917N9L1-F1
#
_cell.length_a   1.000
_cell.length_b   1.000
_cell.length_c   1.000
_cell.angle_alpha   90.00
_cell.angle_beta   90.00
_cell.angle_gamma   90.00
#
_symmetry.space_group_name_H-M   'P 1'
#
loop_
_entity.id
_entity.type
_entity.pdbx_description
1 polymer ?
#
loop_
_entity_poly.entity_id
_entity_poly.type
_entity_poly.pdbx_seq_one_letter_code
_entity_poly.pdbx_strand_id
1 'polypeptide(L)'
;MHPMMSNRATLTPPSAPRSTWGIYWSGDHDAAAAALPNLIYGLRAGYATANLPDKPALAYALSRTLWAAGSTLMHLRHNDTASAATRWAVRLAAESNDPWMHATVQGSLAWQLMVSGRYTESLRLTDRAAASIEPDGSAPASHLSAYGSLLMQSGNAAARAGNRAAAHDYLDAAAEVAQRVGEDRNDYSTTFGPSLIAMQAADVHIALGDYDRAVRAAATMPNQGAALPTMAGCRHLADRALAHLRLGQPENALPLVATAVQSSPNWAKHQQLPKVVTRELLHTTKQRSPVLRNLATTLGVS
;
A
#
# COMPACT_ATOMS: atom_id res chain seq x y z
N MET A 1 -18.20 -58.94 22.34
CA MET A 1 -17.06 -58.15 22.86
C MET A 1 -16.67 -57.14 21.79
N HIS A 2 -16.78 -55.86 22.14
CA HIS A 2 -16.59 -54.69 21.27
C HIS A 2 -15.16 -54.60 20.68
N PRO A 3 -14.98 -54.27 19.39
CA PRO A 3 -13.74 -53.68 18.91
C PRO A 3 -13.81 -52.15 19.05
N MET A 4 -12.77 -51.59 19.69
CA MET A 4 -12.56 -50.16 19.89
C MET A 4 -12.49 -49.41 18.55
N MET A 5 -13.41 -48.45 18.37
CA MET A 5 -13.28 -47.39 17.37
C MET A 5 -12.11 -46.48 17.75
N SER A 6 -11.01 -46.57 17.00
CA SER A 6 -9.93 -45.59 17.04
C SER A 6 -10.41 -44.29 16.38
N ASN A 7 -10.78 -43.32 17.21
CA ASN A 7 -11.14 -41.98 16.81
C ASN A 7 -9.88 -41.23 16.34
N ARG A 8 -9.51 -41.41 15.06
CA ARG A 8 -8.56 -40.51 14.39
C ARG A 8 -9.26 -39.17 14.18
N ALA A 9 -9.11 -38.27 15.15
CA ALA A 9 -9.37 -36.85 14.95
C ALA A 9 -8.52 -36.40 13.76
N THR A 10 -9.17 -36.17 12.62
CA THR A 10 -8.62 -35.41 11.52
C THR A 10 -8.36 -34.01 12.02
N LEU A 11 -7.13 -33.76 12.47
CA LEU A 11 -6.58 -32.42 12.63
C LEU A 11 -6.59 -31.77 11.25
N THR A 12 -7.68 -31.07 10.94
CA THR A 12 -7.70 -30.10 9.87
C THR A 12 -6.53 -29.13 10.16
N PRO A 13 -5.53 -29.01 9.28
CA PRO A 13 -4.44 -28.08 9.52
C PRO A 13 -5.04 -26.69 9.71
N PRO A 14 -4.59 -25.91 10.72
CA PRO A 14 -5.02 -24.51 10.84
C PRO A 14 -4.76 -23.85 9.49
N SER A 15 -5.78 -23.19 8.94
CA SER A 15 -5.67 -22.36 7.75
C SER A 15 -4.36 -21.59 7.82
N ALA A 16 -3.48 -21.74 6.81
CA ALA A 16 -2.15 -21.13 6.81
C ALA A 16 -2.23 -19.70 7.36
N PRO A 17 -1.39 -19.32 8.35
CA PRO A 17 -1.48 -17.98 8.92
C PRO A 17 -1.35 -16.98 7.79
N ARG A 18 -2.33 -16.07 7.66
CA ARG A 18 -2.23 -14.94 6.73
C ARG A 18 -0.88 -14.28 6.97
N SER A 19 -0.06 -14.15 5.94
CA SER A 19 1.22 -13.44 6.06
C SER A 19 0.96 -12.05 6.66
N THR A 20 1.91 -11.49 7.41
CA THR A 20 1.77 -10.15 8.01
C THR A 20 1.36 -9.10 6.97
N TRP A 21 1.91 -9.23 5.77
CA TRP A 21 1.53 -8.42 4.61
C TRP A 21 0.12 -8.69 4.10
N GLY A 22 -0.36 -9.93 4.12
CA GLY A 22 -1.75 -10.24 3.81
C GLY A 22 -2.75 -9.59 4.77
N ILE A 23 -2.43 -9.54 6.07
CA ILE A 23 -3.24 -8.84 7.08
C ILE A 23 -3.17 -7.32 6.87
N TYR A 24 -1.99 -6.78 6.61
CA TYR A 24 -1.82 -5.36 6.29
C TYR A 24 -2.68 -4.94 5.08
N TRP A 25 -2.59 -5.69 3.99
CA TRP A 25 -3.28 -5.38 2.74
C TRP A 25 -4.79 -5.61 2.78
N SER A 26 -5.32 -6.38 3.74
CA SER A 26 -6.77 -6.48 3.96
C SER A 26 -7.37 -5.22 4.60
N GLY A 27 -6.52 -4.31 5.09
CA GLY A 27 -6.96 -3.08 5.76
C GLY A 27 -7.34 -3.28 7.23
N ASP A 28 -7.07 -4.46 7.80
CA ASP A 28 -7.33 -4.74 9.21
C ASP A 28 -6.09 -4.40 10.07
N HIS A 29 -5.91 -3.09 10.30
CA HIS A 29 -4.76 -2.58 11.04
C HIS A 29 -4.74 -3.03 12.51
N ASP A 30 -5.92 -3.25 13.11
CA ASP A 30 -6.06 -3.74 14.48
C ASP A 30 -5.57 -5.20 14.58
N ALA A 31 -5.96 -6.06 13.65
CA ALA A 31 -5.45 -7.43 13.56
C ALA A 31 -3.94 -7.49 13.30
N ALA A 32 -3.42 -6.60 12.43
CA ALA A 32 -1.99 -6.50 12.19
C ALA A 32 -1.24 -6.09 13.49
N ALA A 33 -1.73 -5.07 14.19
CA ALA A 33 -1.15 -4.60 15.44
C ALA A 33 -1.12 -5.67 16.54
N ALA A 34 -2.13 -6.56 16.59
CA ALA A 34 -2.16 -7.68 17.53
C ALA A 34 -1.15 -8.79 17.17
N ALA A 35 -0.97 -9.10 15.88
CA ALA A 35 -0.13 -10.21 15.44
C ALA A 35 1.38 -9.90 15.39
N LEU A 36 1.73 -8.67 15.04
CA LEU A 36 3.12 -8.27 14.77
C LEU A 36 4.08 -8.39 15.96
N PRO A 37 3.73 -8.02 17.21
CA PRO A 37 4.68 -8.04 18.33
C PRO A 37 5.28 -9.42 18.61
N ASN A 38 4.45 -10.47 18.65
CA ASN A 38 4.91 -11.84 18.93
C ASN A 38 5.83 -12.36 17.81
N LEU A 39 5.51 -12.05 16.55
CA LEU A 39 6.35 -12.45 15.42
C LEU A 39 7.69 -11.71 15.41
N ILE A 40 7.68 -10.40 15.69
CA ILE A 40 8.91 -9.60 15.82
C ILE A 40 9.79 -10.16 16.94
N TYR A 41 9.19 -10.50 18.08
CA TYR A 41 9.92 -11.08 19.21
C TYR A 41 10.61 -12.39 18.83
N GLY A 42 9.87 -13.33 18.23
CA GLY A 42 10.43 -14.62 17.80
C GLY A 42 11.54 -14.48 16.76
N LEU A 43 11.33 -13.65 15.73
CA LEU A 43 12.33 -13.41 14.68
C LEU A 43 13.58 -12.68 15.21
N ARG A 44 13.42 -11.74 16.15
CA ARG A 44 14.56 -11.08 16.80
C ARG A 44 15.38 -12.05 17.64
N ALA A 45 14.73 -12.91 18.42
CA ALA A 45 15.41 -13.93 19.20
C ALA A 45 16.20 -14.88 18.30
N GLY A 46 15.57 -15.40 17.23
CA GLY A 46 16.23 -16.26 16.25
C GLY A 46 17.40 -15.58 15.55
N TYR A 47 17.22 -14.35 15.07
CA TYR A 47 18.29 -13.58 14.41
C TYR A 47 19.48 -13.30 15.36
N ALA A 48 19.23 -13.04 16.64
CA ALA A 48 20.29 -12.78 17.62
C ALA A 48 21.18 -14.00 17.90
N THR A 49 20.62 -15.22 17.80
CA THR A 49 21.34 -16.47 18.04
C THR A 49 21.74 -17.20 16.76
N ALA A 50 21.47 -16.62 15.58
CA ALA A 50 21.71 -17.26 14.30
C ALA A 50 23.20 -17.36 13.97
N ASN A 51 23.60 -18.49 13.39
CA ASN A 51 24.90 -18.65 12.75
C ASN A 51 24.91 -17.94 11.38
N LEU A 52 26.11 -17.65 10.86
CA LEU A 52 26.29 -16.93 9.59
C LEU A 52 25.47 -17.48 8.39
N PRO A 53 25.33 -18.80 8.19
CA PRO A 53 24.56 -19.32 7.05
C PRO A 53 23.06 -18.97 7.08
N ASP A 54 22.45 -18.94 8.28
CA ASP A 54 21.01 -18.69 8.44
C ASP A 54 20.68 -17.19 8.58
N LYS A 55 21.72 -16.39 8.87
CA LYS A 55 21.56 -14.97 9.21
C LYS A 55 20.90 -14.15 8.10
N PRO A 56 21.23 -14.29 6.80
CA PRO A 56 20.56 -13.54 5.73
C PRO A 56 19.06 -13.84 5.61
N ALA A 57 18.66 -15.11 5.76
CA ALA A 57 17.26 -15.52 5.68
C ALA A 57 16.44 -14.96 6.85
N LEU A 58 17.01 -14.95 8.06
CA LEU A 58 16.38 -14.35 9.23
C LEU A 58 16.35 -12.82 9.15
N ALA A 59 17.40 -12.19 8.60
CA ALA A 59 17.43 -10.76 8.32
C ALA A 59 16.31 -10.36 7.35
N TYR A 60 16.13 -11.13 6.28
CA TYR A 60 15.04 -10.95 5.32
C TYR A 60 13.66 -11.03 5.99
N ALA A 61 13.40 -12.09 6.76
CA ALA A 61 12.12 -12.30 7.42
C ALA A 61 11.82 -11.21 8.46
N LEU A 62 12.82 -10.86 9.28
CA LEU A 62 12.69 -9.81 10.29
C LEU A 62 12.52 -8.42 9.66
N SER A 63 13.26 -8.12 8.58
CA SER A 63 13.09 -6.90 7.80
C SER A 63 11.65 -6.76 7.29
N ARG A 64 11.12 -7.77 6.60
CA ARG A 64 9.74 -7.75 6.09
C ARG A 64 8.70 -7.58 7.18
N THR A 65 8.94 -8.15 8.35
CA THR A 65 8.02 -8.06 9.50
C THR A 65 8.05 -6.66 10.12
N LEU A 66 9.24 -6.10 10.34
CA LEU A 66 9.40 -4.74 10.85
C LEU A 66 8.89 -3.69 9.87
N TRP A 67 9.05 -3.94 8.57
CA TRP A 67 8.49 -3.10 7.52
C TRP A 67 6.95 -3.11 7.57
N ALA A 68 6.31 -4.28 7.66
CA ALA A 68 4.85 -4.37 7.82
C ALA A 68 4.36 -3.65 9.09
N ALA A 69 5.13 -3.74 10.18
CA ALA A 69 4.84 -3.00 11.41
C ALA A 69 4.96 -1.49 11.23
N GLY A 70 6.03 -1.02 10.59
CA GLY A 70 6.22 0.39 10.27
C GLY A 70 5.05 0.94 9.42
N SER A 71 4.64 0.21 8.39
CA SER A 71 3.51 0.59 7.54
C SER A 71 2.18 0.61 8.30
N THR A 72 1.94 -0.38 9.16
CA THR A 72 0.73 -0.43 10.01
C THR A 72 0.68 0.75 10.98
N LEU A 73 1.79 1.03 11.67
CA LEU A 73 1.89 2.12 12.64
C LEU A 73 1.68 3.50 12.02
N MET A 74 2.02 3.70 10.74
CA MET A 74 1.70 4.95 10.03
C MET A 74 0.19 5.18 9.87
N HIS A 75 -0.57 4.13 9.57
CA HIS A 75 -2.04 4.24 9.49
C HIS A 75 -2.65 4.49 10.87
N LEU A 76 -2.04 3.94 11.92
CA LEU A 76 -2.41 4.16 13.32
C LEU A 76 -1.86 5.47 13.92
N ARG A 77 -1.14 6.29 13.15
CA ARG A 77 -0.57 7.59 13.55
C ARG A 77 0.52 7.54 14.62
N HIS A 78 1.21 6.41 14.76
CA HIS A 78 2.41 6.27 15.60
C HIS A 78 3.69 6.54 14.79
N ASN A 79 3.83 7.76 14.26
CA ASN A 79 4.82 8.09 13.23
C ASN A 79 6.28 7.86 13.66
N ASP A 80 6.65 8.18 14.90
CA ASP A 80 8.02 8.00 15.39
C ASP A 80 8.40 6.52 15.49
N THR A 81 7.51 5.70 16.08
CA THR A 81 7.67 4.25 16.17
C THR A 81 7.66 3.61 14.79
N ALA A 82 6.81 4.11 13.88
CA ALA A 82 6.76 3.65 12.50
C ALA A 82 8.09 3.91 11.76
N SER A 83 8.66 5.10 11.92
CA SER A 83 9.95 5.45 11.32
C SER A 83 11.10 4.62 11.91
N ALA A 84 11.10 4.41 13.23
CA ALA A 84 12.08 3.56 13.89
C ALA A 84 12.03 2.12 13.36
N ALA A 85 10.83 1.53 13.29
CA ALA A 85 10.64 0.17 12.77
C ALA A 85 11.11 0.03 11.31
N THR A 86 10.73 0.96 10.43
CA THR A 86 11.14 0.93 9.02
C THR A 86 12.65 1.15 8.84
N ARG A 87 13.29 2.00 9.64
CA ARG A 87 14.77 2.15 9.60
C ARG A 87 15.49 0.87 10.00
N TRP A 88 14.98 0.15 10.99
CA TRP A 88 15.50 -1.18 11.32
C TRP A 88 15.27 -2.17 10.18
N ALA A 89 14.12 -2.13 9.53
CA ALA A 89 13.83 -2.96 8.37
C ALA A 89 14.82 -2.70 7.21
N VAL A 90 15.13 -1.44 6.91
CA VAL A 90 16.13 -1.08 5.88
C VAL A 90 17.51 -1.67 6.22
N ARG A 91 17.96 -1.53 7.48
CA ARG A 91 19.26 -2.08 7.92
C ARG A 91 19.33 -3.59 7.74
N LEU A 92 18.28 -4.31 8.15
CA LEU A 92 18.22 -5.76 8.03
C LEU A 92 18.07 -6.22 6.57
N ALA A 93 17.41 -5.45 5.71
CA ALA A 93 17.33 -5.77 4.29
C ALA A 93 18.70 -5.67 3.61
N ALA A 94 19.57 -4.77 4.06
CA ALA A 94 20.95 -4.71 3.56
C ALA A 94 21.75 -5.98 3.90
N GLU A 95 21.34 -6.74 4.93
CA GLU A 95 21.95 -8.00 5.33
C GLU A 95 21.30 -9.24 4.69
N SER A 96 20.23 -9.08 3.91
CA SER A 96 19.48 -10.22 3.35
C SER A 96 20.03 -10.77 2.03
N ASN A 97 21.16 -10.26 1.54
CA ASN A 97 21.73 -10.60 0.23
C ASN A 97 20.76 -10.42 -0.95
N ASP A 98 19.76 -9.55 -0.81
CA ASP A 98 18.79 -9.22 -1.85
C ASP A 98 18.75 -7.69 -2.03
N PRO A 99 19.43 -7.14 -3.06
CA PRO A 99 19.50 -5.71 -3.28
C PRO A 99 18.14 -5.09 -3.65
N TRP A 100 17.25 -5.85 -4.30
CA TRP A 100 15.93 -5.35 -4.70
C TRP A 100 14.99 -5.26 -3.50
N MET A 101 15.06 -6.21 -2.57
CA MET A 101 14.40 -6.11 -1.27
C MET A 101 14.87 -4.87 -0.51
N HIS A 102 16.19 -4.65 -0.43
CA HIS A 102 16.74 -3.47 0.25
C HIS A 102 16.22 -2.16 -0.35
N ALA A 103 16.28 -2.01 -1.67
CA ALA A 103 15.77 -0.83 -2.37
C ALA A 103 14.24 -0.66 -2.16
N THR A 104 13.47 -1.75 -2.20
CA THR A 104 12.03 -1.74 -1.98
C THR A 104 11.66 -1.20 -0.59
N VAL A 105 12.36 -1.65 0.47
CA VAL A 105 12.11 -1.14 1.84
C VAL A 105 12.52 0.32 1.98
N GLN A 106 13.57 0.77 1.29
CA GLN A 106 13.91 2.20 1.23
C GLN A 106 12.79 3.04 0.63
N GLY A 107 12.11 2.53 -0.41
CA GLY A 107 10.90 3.13 -0.96
C GLY A 107 9.83 3.36 0.11
N SER A 108 9.58 2.38 0.98
CA SER A 108 8.62 2.57 2.07
C SER A 108 9.03 3.62 3.10
N LEU A 109 10.33 3.77 3.38
CA LEU A 109 10.80 4.88 4.22
C LEU A 109 10.56 6.22 3.52
N ALA A 110 10.75 6.28 2.21
CA ALA A 110 10.43 7.48 1.43
C ALA A 110 8.93 7.79 1.46
N TRP A 111 8.06 6.79 1.30
CA TRP A 111 6.61 6.96 1.50
C TRP A 111 6.27 7.56 2.87
N GLN A 112 6.95 7.13 3.95
CA GLN A 112 6.78 7.72 5.29
C GLN A 112 7.21 9.20 5.34
N LEU A 113 8.31 9.55 4.67
CA LEU A 113 8.74 10.94 4.51
C LEU A 113 7.70 11.76 3.74
N MET A 114 7.15 11.21 2.66
CA MET A 114 6.12 11.87 1.86
C MET A 114 4.85 12.14 2.67
N VAL A 115 4.31 11.16 3.39
CA VAL A 115 3.07 11.36 4.18
C VAL A 115 3.28 12.30 5.37
N SER A 116 4.52 12.55 5.80
CA SER A 116 4.88 13.56 6.81
C SER A 116 5.21 14.94 6.22
N GLY A 117 5.00 15.15 4.91
CA GLY A 117 5.21 16.43 4.24
C GLY A 117 6.65 16.68 3.77
N ARG A 118 7.57 15.72 3.98
CA ARG A 118 8.99 15.85 3.60
C ARG A 118 9.22 15.39 2.16
N TYR A 119 8.53 16.03 1.22
CA TYR A 119 8.45 15.58 -0.19
C TYR A 119 9.82 15.55 -0.89
N THR A 120 10.64 16.59 -0.71
CA THR A 120 11.99 16.65 -1.32
C THR A 120 12.90 15.53 -0.81
N GLU A 121 12.80 15.18 0.46
CA GLU A 121 13.61 14.11 1.05
C GLU A 121 13.11 12.72 0.64
N SER A 122 11.80 12.56 0.52
CA SER A 122 11.19 11.37 -0.09
C SER A 122 11.74 11.16 -1.50
N LEU A 123 11.67 12.18 -2.36
CA LEU A 123 12.12 12.10 -3.74
C LEU A 123 13.60 11.75 -3.84
N ARG A 124 14.47 12.45 -3.08
CA ARG A 124 15.90 12.14 -3.05
C ARG A 124 16.21 10.70 -2.63
N LEU A 125 15.43 10.15 -1.69
CA LEU A 125 15.62 8.78 -1.22
C LEU A 125 15.16 7.76 -2.28
N THR A 126 14.00 7.96 -2.91
CA THR A 126 13.52 7.07 -3.97
C THR A 126 14.40 7.11 -5.20
N ASP A 127 14.88 8.29 -5.61
CA ASP A 127 15.81 8.43 -6.74
C ASP A 127 17.10 7.65 -6.50
N ARG A 128 17.71 7.82 -5.32
CA ARG A 128 18.94 7.10 -4.96
C ARG A 128 18.70 5.59 -4.92
N ALA A 129 17.59 5.16 -4.35
CA ALA A 129 17.23 3.74 -4.30
C ALA A 129 17.03 3.18 -5.71
N ALA A 130 16.30 3.89 -6.58
CA ALA A 130 16.04 3.49 -7.96
C ALA A 130 17.36 3.38 -8.75
N ALA A 131 18.22 4.40 -8.65
CA ALA A 131 19.53 4.40 -9.31
C ALA A 131 20.44 3.26 -8.86
N SER A 132 20.31 2.78 -7.61
CA SER A 132 21.10 1.65 -7.11
C SER A 132 20.68 0.29 -7.68
N ILE A 133 19.49 0.23 -8.29
CA ILE A 133 18.93 -0.98 -8.88
C ILE A 133 18.39 -0.71 -10.29
N GLU A 134 19.06 0.14 -11.08
CA GLU A 134 18.66 0.39 -12.46
C GLU A 134 18.71 -0.92 -13.27
N PRO A 135 17.61 -1.31 -13.95
CA PRO A 135 17.53 -2.60 -14.63
C PRO A 135 18.23 -2.57 -16.00
N ASP A 136 18.94 -3.65 -16.32
CA ASP A 136 19.42 -3.89 -17.68
C ASP A 136 18.31 -4.49 -18.58
N GLY A 137 18.67 -4.81 -19.84
CA GLY A 137 17.77 -5.40 -20.82
C GLY A 137 17.22 -6.78 -20.43
N SER A 138 17.94 -7.52 -19.59
CA SER A 138 17.66 -8.89 -19.15
C SER A 138 17.09 -9.01 -17.73
N ALA A 139 16.86 -7.87 -17.07
CA ALA A 139 16.36 -7.82 -15.70
C ALA A 139 15.08 -8.67 -15.52
N PRO A 140 15.04 -9.56 -14.51
CA PRO A 140 13.85 -10.37 -14.26
C PRO A 140 12.69 -9.52 -13.73
N ALA A 141 11.47 -10.04 -13.84
CA ALA A 141 10.26 -9.29 -13.49
C ALA A 141 10.26 -8.74 -12.04
N SER A 142 10.82 -9.46 -11.06
CA SER A 142 10.93 -8.97 -9.67
C SER A 142 11.82 -7.74 -9.51
N HIS A 143 12.88 -7.64 -10.32
CA HIS A 143 13.75 -6.46 -10.38
C HIS A 143 12.98 -5.28 -10.97
N LEU A 144 12.31 -5.49 -12.09
CA LEU A 144 11.46 -4.48 -12.73
C LEU A 144 10.35 -4.00 -11.78
N SER A 145 9.70 -4.90 -11.04
CA SER A 145 8.69 -4.54 -10.03
C SER A 145 9.24 -3.61 -8.94
N ALA A 146 10.42 -3.93 -8.40
CA ALA A 146 11.06 -3.11 -7.38
C ALA A 146 11.45 -1.72 -7.93
N TYR A 147 12.08 -1.68 -9.10
CA TYR A 147 12.49 -0.44 -9.76
C TYR A 147 11.30 0.45 -10.13
N GLY A 148 10.29 -0.11 -10.80
CA GLY A 148 9.09 0.61 -11.21
C GLY A 148 8.29 1.15 -10.01
N SER A 149 8.26 0.41 -8.89
CA SER A 149 7.65 0.88 -7.64
C SER A 149 8.37 2.11 -7.06
N LEU A 150 9.69 2.22 -7.23
CA LEU A 150 10.45 3.39 -6.78
C LEU A 150 10.23 4.59 -7.70
N LEU A 151 10.15 4.39 -9.02
CA LEU A 151 9.80 5.45 -9.97
C LEU A 151 8.40 6.00 -9.68
N MET A 152 7.42 5.13 -9.48
CA MET A 152 6.06 5.53 -9.12
C MET A 152 6.02 6.34 -7.80
N GLN A 153 6.80 5.94 -6.79
CA GLN A 153 6.90 6.71 -5.54
C GLN A 153 7.59 8.07 -5.74
N SER A 154 8.58 8.15 -6.63
CA SER A 154 9.22 9.40 -7.03
C SER A 154 8.22 10.36 -7.68
N GLY A 155 7.39 9.85 -8.60
CA GLY A 155 6.30 10.63 -9.22
C GLY A 155 5.30 11.16 -8.19
N ASN A 156 4.91 10.33 -7.22
CA ASN A 156 4.05 10.73 -6.11
C ASN A 156 4.64 11.84 -5.22
N ALA A 157 5.93 11.74 -4.91
CA ALA A 157 6.63 12.75 -4.12
C ALA A 157 6.78 14.05 -4.90
N ALA A 158 7.14 13.98 -6.19
CA ALA A 158 7.24 15.13 -7.08
C ALA A 158 5.90 15.87 -7.24
N ALA A 159 4.81 15.13 -7.41
CA ALA A 159 3.46 15.69 -7.52
C ALA A 159 3.08 16.50 -6.27
N ARG A 160 3.31 15.95 -5.08
CA ARG A 160 3.04 16.62 -3.79
C ARG A 160 3.99 17.79 -3.50
N ALA A 161 5.19 17.77 -4.09
CA ALA A 161 6.09 18.92 -4.09
C ALA A 161 5.69 20.01 -5.11
N GLY A 162 4.64 19.81 -5.91
CA GLY A 162 4.19 20.75 -6.94
C GLY A 162 5.02 20.72 -8.23
N ASN A 163 5.96 19.78 -8.37
CA ASN A 163 6.75 19.63 -9.59
C ASN A 163 6.00 18.77 -10.62
N ARG A 164 5.11 19.41 -11.37
CA ARG A 164 4.25 18.78 -12.38
C ARG A 164 5.01 18.05 -13.47
N ALA A 165 6.09 18.63 -13.99
CA ALA A 165 6.87 18.04 -15.07
C ALA A 165 7.52 16.73 -14.60
N ALA A 166 8.27 16.78 -13.50
CA ALA A 166 8.92 15.59 -12.95
C ALA A 166 7.91 14.51 -12.56
N ALA A 167 6.74 14.89 -12.01
CA ALA A 167 5.70 13.93 -11.67
C ALA A 167 5.21 13.13 -12.90
N HIS A 168 5.07 13.78 -14.05
CA HIS A 168 4.70 13.10 -15.29
C HIS A 168 5.84 12.22 -15.83
N ASP A 169 7.07 12.72 -15.86
CA ASP A 169 8.24 11.96 -16.33
C ASP A 169 8.41 10.64 -15.55
N TYR A 170 8.29 10.69 -14.22
CA TYR A 170 8.36 9.48 -13.39
C TYR A 170 7.19 8.53 -13.58
N LEU A 171 5.97 9.05 -13.80
CA LEU A 171 4.81 8.21 -14.05
C LEU A 171 4.91 7.49 -15.40
N ASP A 172 5.36 8.19 -16.43
CA ASP A 172 5.55 7.61 -17.76
C ASP A 172 6.63 6.53 -17.73
N ALA A 173 7.77 6.80 -17.08
CA ALA A 173 8.82 5.80 -16.87
C ALA A 173 8.32 4.59 -16.06
N ALA A 174 7.53 4.80 -15.00
CA ALA A 174 6.94 3.70 -14.24
C ALA A 174 5.92 2.90 -15.07
N ALA A 175 5.16 3.56 -15.95
CA ALA A 175 4.21 2.91 -16.86
C ALA A 175 4.92 2.05 -17.90
N GLU A 176 6.04 2.51 -18.46
CA GLU A 176 6.88 1.71 -19.37
C GLU A 176 7.41 0.45 -18.68
N VAL A 177 7.88 0.57 -17.42
CA VAL A 177 8.30 -0.59 -16.63
C VAL A 177 7.13 -1.55 -16.40
N ALA A 178 5.94 -1.05 -16.05
CA ALA A 178 4.75 -1.88 -15.88
C ALA A 178 4.32 -2.59 -17.17
N GLN A 179 4.43 -1.92 -18.33
CA GLN A 179 4.18 -2.54 -19.63
C GLN A 179 5.17 -3.66 -19.92
N ARG A 180 6.45 -3.45 -19.56
CA ARG A 180 7.52 -4.46 -19.72
C ARG A 180 7.33 -5.66 -18.78
N VAL A 181 6.72 -5.45 -17.61
CA VAL A 181 6.30 -6.52 -16.70
C VAL A 181 5.06 -7.28 -17.23
N GLY A 182 4.11 -6.57 -17.85
CA GLY A 182 2.99 -7.13 -18.61
C GLY A 182 1.78 -7.59 -17.79
N GLU A 183 1.93 -7.82 -16.48
CA GLU A 183 0.86 -8.26 -15.57
C GLU A 183 1.00 -7.60 -14.19
N ASP A 184 -0.07 -7.67 -13.39
CA ASP A 184 0.02 -7.29 -11.97
C ASP A 184 0.73 -8.38 -11.17
N ARG A 185 1.83 -7.99 -10.53
CA ARG A 185 2.68 -8.86 -9.72
C ARG A 185 2.65 -8.45 -8.26
N ASN A 186 3.04 -9.38 -7.39
CA ASN A 186 3.25 -9.12 -5.97
C ASN A 186 4.62 -9.63 -5.55
N ASP A 187 5.65 -8.89 -5.93
CA ASP A 187 7.03 -9.14 -5.54
C ASP A 187 7.32 -8.36 -4.24
N TYR A 188 8.08 -8.94 -3.31
CA TYR A 188 8.43 -8.31 -2.02
C TYR A 188 7.24 -7.90 -1.12
N SER A 189 6.04 -8.43 -1.36
CA SER A 189 4.80 -7.97 -0.71
C SER A 189 4.33 -6.58 -1.08
N THR A 190 4.84 -6.07 -2.20
CA THR A 190 4.36 -4.87 -2.87
C THR A 190 3.74 -5.26 -4.20
N THR A 191 2.49 -4.89 -4.40
CA THR A 191 1.89 -5.00 -5.73
C THR A 191 2.59 -4.04 -6.68
N PHE A 192 2.86 -4.46 -7.91
CA PHE A 192 3.30 -3.59 -9.00
C PHE A 192 2.78 -4.13 -10.33
N GLY A 193 2.39 -3.22 -11.22
CA GLY A 193 1.85 -3.58 -12.53
C GLY A 193 0.81 -2.55 -13.01
N PRO A 194 0.12 -2.87 -14.12
CA PRO A 194 -0.81 -1.96 -14.78
C PRO A 194 -1.90 -1.39 -13.85
N SER A 195 -2.45 -2.19 -12.94
CA SER A 195 -3.51 -1.72 -12.02
C SER A 195 -2.98 -0.69 -11.02
N LEU A 196 -1.77 -0.90 -10.50
CA LEU A 196 -1.16 0.07 -9.59
C LEU A 196 -0.82 1.37 -10.33
N ILE A 197 -0.31 1.30 -11.55
CA ILE A 197 -0.02 2.51 -12.35
C ILE A 197 -1.29 3.31 -12.62
N ALA A 198 -2.39 2.68 -13.02
CA ALA A 198 -3.67 3.37 -13.22
C ALA A 198 -4.16 4.07 -11.94
N MET A 199 -4.07 3.38 -10.79
CA MET A 199 -4.40 3.95 -9.48
C MET A 199 -3.52 5.17 -9.15
N GLN A 200 -2.21 5.04 -9.30
CA GLN A 200 -1.24 6.06 -8.86
C GLN A 200 -1.21 7.26 -9.81
N ALA A 201 -1.46 7.06 -11.11
CA ALA A 201 -1.67 8.16 -12.04
C ALA A 201 -2.86 9.03 -11.64
N ALA A 202 -3.96 8.41 -11.18
CA ALA A 202 -5.10 9.15 -10.64
C ALA A 202 -4.73 9.93 -9.35
N ASP A 203 -4.00 9.32 -8.39
CA ASP A 203 -3.55 10.00 -7.16
C ASP A 203 -2.61 11.19 -7.47
N VAL A 204 -1.68 11.03 -8.41
CA VAL A 204 -0.79 12.11 -8.85
C VAL A 204 -1.57 13.26 -9.49
N HIS A 205 -2.52 12.98 -10.38
CA HIS A 205 -3.36 14.02 -10.97
C HIS A 205 -4.21 14.74 -9.91
N ILE A 206 -4.74 14.03 -8.92
CA ILE A 206 -5.44 14.63 -7.78
C ILE A 206 -4.51 15.55 -6.98
N ALA A 207 -3.28 15.10 -6.69
CA ALA A 207 -2.30 15.90 -5.97
C ALA A 207 -1.92 17.19 -6.71
N LEU A 208 -1.95 17.17 -8.05
CA LEU A 208 -1.69 18.31 -8.92
C LEU A 208 -2.92 19.19 -9.18
N GLY A 209 -4.12 18.79 -8.73
CA GLY A 209 -5.38 19.50 -8.98
C GLY A 209 -6.02 19.23 -10.35
N ASP A 210 -5.53 18.24 -11.09
CA ASP A 210 -5.98 17.87 -12.44
C ASP A 210 -7.11 16.82 -12.38
N TYR A 211 -8.25 17.16 -11.79
CA TYR A 211 -9.29 16.18 -11.47
C TYR A 211 -9.92 15.50 -12.69
N ASP A 212 -10.00 16.19 -13.83
CA ASP A 212 -10.48 15.62 -15.09
C ASP A 212 -9.50 14.54 -15.62
N ARG A 213 -8.19 14.79 -15.53
CA ARG A 213 -7.14 13.82 -15.86
C ARG A 213 -7.15 12.65 -14.89
N ALA A 214 -7.42 12.90 -13.61
CA ALA A 214 -7.52 11.85 -12.61
C ALA A 214 -8.66 10.86 -12.93
N VAL A 215 -9.84 11.34 -13.34
CA VAL A 215 -10.96 10.48 -13.76
C VAL A 215 -10.60 9.67 -15.01
N ARG A 216 -9.93 10.30 -16.00
CA ARG A 216 -9.47 9.58 -17.21
C ARG A 216 -8.43 8.50 -16.88
N ALA A 217 -7.44 8.82 -16.04
CA ALA A 217 -6.43 7.86 -15.60
C ALA A 217 -7.07 6.69 -14.83
N ALA A 218 -8.03 6.97 -13.95
CA ALA A 218 -8.76 5.91 -13.24
C ALA A 218 -9.55 4.98 -14.17
N ALA A 219 -9.99 5.47 -15.33
CA ALA A 219 -10.71 4.66 -16.33
C ALA A 219 -9.80 3.69 -17.10
N THR A 220 -8.47 3.81 -16.99
CA THR A 220 -7.51 2.86 -17.60
C THR A 220 -7.27 1.62 -16.75
N MET A 221 -7.95 1.50 -15.60
CA MET A 221 -7.87 0.32 -14.74
C MET A 221 -8.21 -0.96 -15.53
N PRO A 222 -7.35 -1.99 -15.54
CA PRO A 222 -7.63 -3.23 -16.25
C PRO A 222 -8.90 -3.94 -15.73
N ASN A 223 -9.68 -4.52 -16.66
CA ASN A 223 -10.91 -5.23 -16.33
C ASN A 223 -10.67 -6.66 -15.79
N GLN A 224 -9.50 -7.25 -16.03
CA GLN A 224 -9.18 -8.65 -15.72
C GLN A 224 -7.70 -8.83 -15.35
N GLY A 225 -7.38 -8.97 -14.06
CA GLY A 225 -6.03 -9.38 -13.61
C GLY A 225 -5.70 -8.85 -12.22
N ALA A 226 -5.57 -9.75 -11.25
CA ALA A 226 -5.20 -9.51 -9.83
C ALA A 226 -5.44 -8.09 -9.30
N ALA A 227 -6.71 -7.82 -8.98
CA ALA A 227 -7.18 -6.58 -8.39
C ALA A 227 -6.28 -6.12 -7.24
N LEU A 228 -5.91 -4.83 -7.28
CA LEU A 228 -5.33 -4.08 -6.19
C LEU A 228 -5.73 -4.68 -4.83
N PRO A 229 -4.78 -4.89 -3.90
CA PRO A 229 -5.15 -5.40 -2.58
C PRO A 229 -6.27 -4.57 -1.96
N THR A 230 -7.14 -5.17 -1.16
CA THR A 230 -8.39 -4.53 -0.67
C THR A 230 -8.19 -3.09 -0.22
N MET A 231 -7.15 -2.83 0.58
CA MET A 231 -6.82 -1.50 1.05
C MET A 231 -6.50 -0.50 -0.10
N ALA A 232 -5.72 -0.93 -1.09
CA ALA A 232 -5.37 -0.11 -2.26
C ALA A 232 -6.61 0.16 -3.14
N GLY A 233 -7.48 -0.84 -3.33
CA GLY A 233 -8.75 -0.67 -4.02
C GLY A 233 -9.68 0.32 -3.31
N CYS A 234 -9.81 0.23 -1.99
CA CYS A 234 -10.60 1.18 -1.20
C CYS A 234 -10.04 2.60 -1.29
N ARG A 235 -8.71 2.75 -1.25
CA ARG A 235 -8.06 4.06 -1.45
C ARG A 235 -8.36 4.62 -2.84
N HIS A 236 -8.19 3.82 -3.90
CA HIS A 236 -8.48 4.24 -5.26
C HIS A 236 -9.92 4.71 -5.45
N LEU A 237 -10.90 4.01 -4.88
CA LEU A 237 -12.30 4.42 -4.91
C LEU A 237 -12.52 5.76 -4.18
N ALA A 238 -11.88 5.98 -3.04
CA ALA A 238 -11.97 7.24 -2.31
C ALA A 238 -11.32 8.41 -3.06
N ASP A 239 -10.18 8.18 -3.73
CA ASP A 239 -9.52 9.16 -4.59
C ASP A 239 -10.42 9.55 -5.78
N ARG A 240 -11.03 8.56 -6.45
CA ARG A 240 -12.01 8.83 -7.52
C ARG A 240 -13.22 9.60 -7.02
N ALA A 241 -13.75 9.27 -5.84
CA ALA A 241 -14.86 9.99 -5.25
C ALA A 241 -14.51 11.47 -5.01
N LEU A 242 -13.29 11.75 -4.53
CA LEU A 242 -12.79 13.11 -4.39
C LEU A 242 -12.70 13.83 -5.75
N ALA A 243 -12.16 13.17 -6.78
CA ALA A 243 -12.05 13.75 -8.11
C ALA A 243 -13.44 14.13 -8.67
N HIS A 244 -14.44 13.25 -8.56
CA HIS A 244 -15.82 13.56 -8.96
C HIS A 244 -16.43 14.71 -8.16
N LEU A 245 -16.21 14.78 -6.85
CA LEU A 245 -16.67 15.93 -6.04
C LEU A 245 -16.06 17.25 -6.51
N ARG A 246 -14.76 17.27 -6.78
CA ARG A 246 -14.06 18.47 -7.27
C ARG A 246 -14.53 18.91 -8.65
N LEU A 247 -15.08 18.00 -9.43
CA LEU A 247 -15.73 18.27 -10.72
C LEU A 247 -17.23 18.64 -10.58
N GLY A 248 -17.75 18.77 -9.36
CA GLY A 248 -19.16 19.09 -9.12
C GLY A 248 -20.13 17.96 -9.42
N GLN A 249 -19.67 16.70 -9.32
CA GLN A 249 -20.45 15.48 -9.64
C GLN A 249 -20.70 14.61 -8.38
N PRO A 250 -21.47 15.11 -7.39
CA PRO A 250 -21.71 14.38 -6.14
C PRO A 250 -22.45 13.04 -6.35
N GLU A 251 -23.26 12.92 -7.39
CA GLU A 251 -23.96 11.69 -7.79
C GLU A 251 -22.99 10.57 -8.20
N ASN A 252 -21.85 10.92 -8.79
CA ASN A 252 -20.80 9.96 -9.16
C ASN A 252 -19.90 9.64 -7.95
N ALA A 253 -19.70 10.60 -7.05
CA ALA A 253 -18.85 10.42 -5.88
C ALA A 253 -19.46 9.51 -4.80
N LEU A 254 -20.75 9.66 -4.51
CA LEU A 254 -21.45 8.91 -3.45
C LEU A 254 -21.31 7.38 -3.57
N PRO A 255 -21.62 6.74 -4.71
CA PRO A 255 -21.50 5.28 -4.81
C PRO A 255 -20.06 4.81 -4.61
N LEU A 256 -19.06 5.56 -5.11
CA LEU A 256 -17.65 5.19 -4.99
C LEU A 256 -17.18 5.17 -3.53
N VAL A 257 -17.45 6.24 -2.77
CA VAL A 257 -17.06 6.29 -1.35
C VAL A 257 -17.86 5.29 -0.51
N ALA A 258 -19.13 5.05 -0.84
CA ALA A 258 -19.94 4.05 -0.17
C ALA A 258 -19.38 2.63 -0.37
N THR A 259 -19.01 2.27 -1.62
CA THR A 259 -18.37 1.00 -1.92
C THR A 259 -17.04 0.87 -1.18
N ALA A 260 -16.19 1.91 -1.18
CA ALA A 260 -14.91 1.89 -0.46
C ALA A 260 -15.08 1.55 1.03
N VAL A 261 -16.04 2.20 1.71
CA VAL A 261 -16.31 1.98 3.13
C VAL A 261 -16.91 0.61 3.39
N GLN A 262 -17.80 0.14 2.51
CA GLN A 262 -18.40 -1.19 2.63
C GLN A 262 -17.37 -2.31 2.43
N SER A 263 -16.41 -2.13 1.51
CA SER A 263 -15.36 -3.11 1.22
C SER A 263 -14.40 -3.31 2.39
N SER A 264 -14.09 -2.26 3.16
CA SER A 264 -13.27 -2.37 4.36
C SER A 264 -13.62 -1.29 5.40
N PRO A 265 -14.58 -1.57 6.31
CA PRO A 265 -14.95 -0.65 7.38
C PRO A 265 -13.79 -0.38 8.36
N ASN A 266 -12.97 -1.40 8.63
CA ASN A 266 -11.80 -1.28 9.50
C ASN A 266 -10.77 -0.30 8.92
N TRP A 267 -10.49 -0.38 7.61
CA TRP A 267 -9.65 0.62 6.96
C TRP A 267 -10.27 2.01 7.05
N ALA A 268 -11.55 2.15 6.68
CA ALA A 268 -12.25 3.43 6.59
C ALA A 268 -12.24 4.20 7.93
N LYS A 269 -12.32 3.50 9.07
CA LYS A 269 -12.22 4.06 10.42
C LYS A 269 -10.95 4.90 10.62
N HIS A 270 -9.82 4.47 10.08
CA HIS A 270 -8.52 5.12 10.24
C HIS A 270 -8.18 6.13 9.13
N GLN A 271 -9.00 6.21 8.08
CA GLN A 271 -8.75 7.12 6.96
C GLN A 271 -9.51 8.44 7.05
N GLN A 272 -8.84 9.52 6.65
CA GLN A 272 -9.43 10.86 6.61
C GLN A 272 -10.16 11.14 5.29
N LEU A 273 -9.67 10.63 4.17
CA LEU A 273 -10.21 10.94 2.85
C LEU A 273 -11.71 10.55 2.70
N PRO A 274 -12.16 9.32 3.06
CA PRO A 274 -13.58 8.98 3.04
C PRO A 274 -14.43 9.88 3.95
N LYS A 275 -13.88 10.34 5.09
CA LYS A 275 -14.56 11.26 6.02
C LYS A 275 -14.75 12.65 5.40
N VAL A 276 -13.71 13.16 4.74
CA VAL A 276 -13.75 14.45 4.02
C VAL A 276 -14.78 14.41 2.89
N VAL A 277 -14.71 13.38 2.04
CA VAL A 277 -15.66 13.20 0.92
C VAL A 277 -17.09 13.10 1.43
N THR A 278 -17.34 12.29 2.46
CA THR A 278 -18.68 12.14 3.06
C THR A 278 -19.20 13.45 3.65
N ARG A 279 -18.37 14.21 4.36
CA ARG A 279 -18.77 15.51 4.91
C ARG A 279 -19.14 16.51 3.83
N GLU A 280 -18.35 16.57 2.76
CA GLU A 280 -18.64 17.45 1.64
C GLU A 280 -19.93 17.06 0.92
N LEU A 281 -20.20 15.76 0.74
CA LEU A 281 -21.48 15.26 0.25
C LEU A 281 -22.65 15.70 1.13
N LEU A 282 -22.52 15.67 2.47
CA LEU A 282 -23.56 16.12 3.40
C LEU A 282 -23.90 17.61 3.28
N HIS A 283 -22.93 18.44 2.87
CA HIS A 283 -23.13 19.88 2.66
C HIS A 283 -23.65 20.21 1.26
N THR A 284 -23.24 19.46 0.25
CA THR A 284 -23.55 19.75 -1.16
C THR A 284 -24.85 19.12 -1.64
N THR A 285 -25.29 18.03 -1.02
CA THR A 285 -26.55 17.36 -1.41
C THR A 285 -27.75 17.91 -0.67
N LYS A 286 -28.77 18.36 -1.43
CA LYS A 286 -30.01 18.92 -0.87
C LYS A 286 -30.83 17.89 -0.10
N GLN A 287 -30.85 16.64 -0.57
CA GLN A 287 -31.56 15.54 0.07
C GLN A 287 -30.58 14.47 0.53
N ARG A 288 -30.58 14.19 1.84
CA ARG A 288 -29.72 13.17 2.44
C ARG A 288 -30.32 11.78 2.23
N SER A 289 -29.85 11.08 1.21
CA SER A 289 -30.27 9.70 0.94
C SER A 289 -29.99 8.79 2.15
N PRO A 290 -30.71 7.67 2.31
CA PRO A 290 -30.42 6.68 3.35
C PRO A 290 -28.96 6.20 3.31
N VAL A 291 -28.40 6.03 2.11
CA VAL A 291 -26.99 5.64 1.90
C VAL A 291 -26.04 6.67 2.50
N LEU A 292 -26.25 7.96 2.22
CA LEU A 292 -25.39 9.03 2.74
C LEU A 292 -25.50 9.16 4.26
N ARG A 293 -26.71 9.00 4.83
CA ARG A 293 -26.90 8.99 6.29
C ARG A 293 -26.20 7.82 6.95
N ASN A 294 -26.30 6.62 6.38
CA ASN A 294 -25.62 5.45 6.89
C ASN A 294 -24.09 5.63 6.85
N LEU A 295 -23.57 6.13 5.72
CA LEU A 295 -22.15 6.42 5.55
C LEU A 295 -21.63 7.41 6.61
N ALA A 296 -22.39 8.47 6.86
CA ALA A 296 -22.09 9.47 7.88
C ALA A 296 -21.99 8.85 9.28
N THR A 297 -22.97 8.00 9.66
CA THR A 297 -22.96 7.25 10.92
C THR A 297 -21.77 6.31 11.03
N THR A 298 -21.49 5.50 9.99
CA THR A 298 -20.37 4.55 9.99
C THR A 298 -19.03 5.25 10.16
N LEU A 299 -18.85 6.42 9.54
CA LEU A 299 -17.61 7.18 9.58
C LEU A 299 -17.50 8.15 10.78
N GLY A 300 -18.59 8.32 11.54
CA GLY A 300 -18.65 9.26 12.66
C GLY A 300 -18.51 10.72 12.20
N VAL A 301 -19.17 11.09 11.09
CA VAL A 301 -19.16 12.46 10.56
C VAL A 301 -20.57 13.03 10.47
N SER A 302 -20.70 14.34 10.61
CA SER A 302 -21.98 15.08 10.63
C SER A 302 -21.94 16.31 9.74
#